data_AF-A0A1J3J0T8-F1
#
_entry.id   AF-A0A1J3J0T8-F1
#
_cell.length_a   1.000
_cell.length_b   1.000
_cell.length_c   1.000
_cell.angle_alpha   90.00
_cell.angle_beta   90.00
_cell.angle_gamma   90.00
#
_symmetry.space_group_name_H-M   'P 1'
#
loop_
_entity.id
_entity.type
_entity.pdbx_description
1 polymer ?
#
loop_
_entity_poly.entity_id
_entity_poly.type
_entity_poly.pdbx_seq_one_letter_code
_entity_poly.pdbx_strand_id
1 'polypeptide(L)'
;CFSRVWFSCGAVKQSKRDNYASHEAFGVSGFDMEKSIYNILTIDRWGSLNHMDYRQARLRPVHGKLALKFLKWVVKQPGLEPEHLLQLFCITTHILVRARMYDPARHILKELSSMGNKPSFVFGSLMTTYRLCNSNPAVFDILIRVYLREGMIQDSLKIFRLMGLYAFNPSVYTCNAMLGSIVKSDDGDVAVWSF
;
A
#
# COMPACT_ATOMS: atom_id res chain seq x y z
N CYS A 1 15.34 50.03 -47.89
CA CYS A 1 15.28 48.69 -48.52
C CYS A 1 14.77 47.72 -47.48
N PHE A 2 13.64 47.02 -47.55
CA PHE A 2 12.48 46.86 -48.43
C PHE A 2 11.40 46.34 -47.43
N SER A 3 10.22 46.92 -47.18
CA SER A 3 9.03 47.19 -48.03
C SER A 3 7.84 46.30 -47.61
N ARG A 4 6.63 46.87 -47.76
CA ARG A 4 5.25 46.31 -47.77
C ARG A 4 4.51 46.31 -46.43
N VAL A 5 3.56 47.22 -46.16
CA VAL A 5 2.27 47.56 -46.84
C VAL A 5 1.20 46.48 -46.67
N TRP A 6 0.13 46.90 -45.99
CA TRP A 6 -1.19 46.30 -45.72
C TRP A 6 -1.88 45.62 -46.91
N PHE A 7 -2.81 44.69 -46.62
CA PHE A 7 -4.20 44.71 -47.12
C PHE A 7 -5.16 43.87 -46.24
N SER A 8 -6.44 44.26 -46.32
CA SER A 8 -7.58 44.02 -45.44
C SER A 8 -8.29 42.65 -45.49
N CYS A 9 -9.05 42.40 -44.41
CA CYS A 9 -10.44 41.89 -44.31
C CYS A 9 -10.93 40.74 -45.22
N GLY A 10 -11.45 39.68 -44.60
CA GLY A 10 -12.33 38.70 -45.24
C GLY A 10 -12.67 37.51 -44.33
N ALA A 11 -13.90 37.44 -43.84
CA ALA A 11 -14.44 36.30 -43.11
C ALA A 11 -14.68 35.10 -44.03
N VAL A 12 -14.32 33.89 -43.61
CA VAL A 12 -14.76 32.63 -44.22
C VAL A 12 -15.32 31.72 -43.14
N LYS A 13 -16.62 31.43 -43.23
CA LYS A 13 -17.30 30.34 -42.52
C LYS A 13 -17.19 29.08 -43.38
N GLN A 14 -16.63 28.01 -42.83
CA GLN A 14 -16.72 26.64 -43.38
C GLN A 14 -17.14 25.74 -42.21
N SER A 15 -18.41 25.36 -42.10
CA SER A 15 -19.06 24.20 -42.72
C SER A 15 -19.11 23.01 -41.75
N LYS A 16 -20.34 22.59 -41.47
CA LYS A 16 -20.75 21.49 -40.59
C LYS A 16 -21.08 20.27 -41.46
N ARG A 17 -20.91 19.07 -40.89
CA ARG A 17 -21.17 17.69 -41.39
C ARG A 17 -19.92 17.04 -42.00
N ASP A 18 -19.48 15.86 -41.56
CA ASP A 18 -20.27 14.62 -41.58
C ASP A 18 -20.22 13.72 -40.32
N ASN A 19 -21.29 12.95 -40.18
CA ASN A 19 -21.54 11.87 -39.21
C ASN A 19 -20.67 10.65 -39.49
N TYR A 20 -20.26 9.92 -38.44
CA TYR A 20 -20.38 8.45 -38.38
C TYR A 20 -20.45 8.00 -36.92
N ALA A 21 -21.57 7.36 -36.56
CA ALA A 21 -21.69 6.62 -35.33
C ALA A 21 -20.80 5.38 -35.38
N SER A 22 -20.01 5.14 -34.33
CA SER A 22 -19.49 3.82 -33.99
C SER A 22 -19.53 3.66 -32.47
N HIS A 23 -20.11 2.54 -32.06
CA HIS A 23 -20.13 2.01 -30.70
C HIS A 23 -18.71 1.91 -30.10
N GLU A 24 -18.54 2.17 -28.80
CA GLU A 24 -18.21 1.16 -27.78
C GLU A 24 -17.60 1.75 -26.49
N ALA A 25 -18.01 1.14 -25.37
CA ALA A 25 -17.28 0.88 -24.13
C ALA A 25 -16.68 2.02 -23.29
N PHE A 26 -17.30 2.21 -22.11
CA PHE A 26 -16.66 2.17 -20.80
C PHE A 26 -15.19 2.66 -20.74
N GLY A 27 -15.01 3.96 -20.53
CA GLY A 27 -13.70 4.54 -20.24
C GLY A 27 -13.83 5.57 -19.13
N VAL A 28 -13.76 5.12 -17.87
CA VAL A 28 -13.39 6.04 -16.79
C VAL A 28 -11.93 6.40 -17.05
N SER A 29 -11.69 7.66 -17.41
CA SER A 29 -10.35 8.14 -17.77
C SER A 29 -9.39 7.94 -16.58
N GLY A 30 -8.09 7.66 -16.84
CA GLY A 30 -7.08 7.56 -15.78
C GLY A 30 -7.05 8.79 -14.86
N PHE A 31 -7.47 9.93 -15.38
CA PHE A 31 -7.64 11.19 -14.66
C PHE A 31 -8.78 11.17 -13.63
N ASP A 32 -9.87 10.42 -13.87
CA ASP A 32 -10.98 10.25 -12.93
C ASP A 32 -10.64 9.28 -11.78
N MET A 33 -9.78 8.29 -12.03
CA MET A 33 -9.23 7.45 -10.97
C MET A 33 -8.29 8.24 -10.08
N GLU A 34 -7.43 9.09 -10.66
CA GLU A 34 -6.57 9.98 -9.89
C GLU A 34 -7.39 10.97 -9.05
N LYS A 35 -8.50 11.50 -9.60
CA LYS A 35 -9.46 12.32 -8.84
C LYS A 35 -10.17 11.56 -7.73
N SER A 36 -10.49 10.28 -7.94
CA SER A 36 -11.11 9.43 -6.92
C SER A 36 -10.12 9.08 -5.81
N ILE A 37 -8.86 8.84 -6.17
CA ILE A 37 -7.76 8.64 -5.22
C ILE A 37 -7.48 9.94 -4.47
N TYR A 38 -7.40 11.08 -5.17
CA TYR A 38 -7.27 12.40 -4.54
C TYR A 38 -8.47 12.70 -3.65
N ASN A 39 -9.71 12.37 -4.01
CA ASN A 39 -10.88 12.57 -3.15
C ASN A 39 -10.87 11.65 -1.93
N ILE A 40 -10.37 10.41 -2.06
CA ILE A 40 -10.16 9.49 -0.93
C ILE A 40 -9.04 10.00 -0.02
N LEU A 41 -7.97 10.57 -0.58
CA LEU A 41 -6.83 11.13 0.16
C LEU A 41 -7.12 12.53 0.72
N THR A 42 -7.91 13.36 0.04
CA THR A 42 -8.36 14.71 0.46
C THR A 42 -9.62 14.69 1.29
N ILE A 43 -10.07 13.51 1.74
CA ILE A 43 -10.72 13.43 3.06
C ILE A 43 -9.83 14.09 4.14
N ASP A 44 -8.52 14.27 3.93
CA ASP A 44 -7.68 15.16 4.75
C ASP A 44 -8.09 16.65 4.74
N ARG A 45 -8.98 17.10 3.85
CA ARG A 45 -9.66 18.41 3.95
C ARG A 45 -10.77 18.40 5.02
N TRP A 46 -10.86 17.35 5.84
CA TRP A 46 -11.46 17.40 7.18
C TRP A 46 -10.60 18.21 8.18
N GLY A 47 -9.37 18.57 7.80
CA GLY A 47 -8.45 19.46 8.53
C GLY A 47 -9.07 20.75 9.08
N SER A 48 -10.04 21.34 8.38
CA SER A 48 -10.69 22.59 8.83
C SER A 48 -11.95 22.36 9.68
N LEU A 49 -12.50 21.15 9.71
CA LEU A 49 -13.56 20.77 10.64
C LEU A 49 -12.98 20.17 11.94
N ASN A 50 -11.71 19.72 11.94
CA ASN A 50 -10.95 19.01 13.01
C ASN A 50 -10.88 19.69 14.40
N HIS A 51 -11.56 20.81 14.65
CA HIS A 51 -11.82 21.26 16.01
C HIS A 51 -12.92 20.43 16.72
N MET A 52 -13.62 19.56 15.99
CA MET A 52 -14.36 18.46 16.61
C MET A 52 -13.45 17.23 16.72
N ASP A 53 -13.28 16.79 17.95
CA ASP A 53 -12.45 15.67 18.39
C ASP A 53 -12.98 14.31 17.89
N TYR A 54 -13.09 14.11 16.57
CA TYR A 54 -13.30 12.79 15.98
C TYR A 54 -12.01 11.99 16.16
N ARG A 55 -11.88 11.44 17.37
CA ARG A 55 -11.00 10.32 17.66
C ARG A 55 -11.12 9.32 16.52
N GLN A 56 -10.05 9.22 15.73
CA GLN A 56 -9.86 8.35 14.57
C GLN A 56 -10.73 7.09 14.64
N ALA A 57 -11.90 7.11 13.97
CA ALA A 57 -12.88 6.05 14.11
C ALA A 57 -12.27 4.71 13.66
N ARG A 58 -12.51 3.65 14.45
CA ARG A 58 -12.07 2.29 14.11
C ARG A 58 -12.67 1.88 12.77
N LEU A 59 -11.85 1.36 11.86
CA LEU A 59 -12.36 0.79 10.62
C LEU A 59 -13.21 -0.44 10.95
N ARG A 60 -14.40 -0.52 10.34
CA ARG A 60 -15.25 -1.72 10.44
C ARG A 60 -14.77 -2.81 9.48
N PRO A 61 -15.01 -4.10 9.78
CA PRO A 61 -14.64 -5.21 8.89
C PRO A 61 -15.14 -5.10 7.45
N VAL A 62 -16.25 -4.38 7.22
CA VAL A 62 -16.77 -4.13 5.85
C VAL A 62 -15.74 -3.42 4.97
N HIS A 63 -14.98 -2.45 5.51
CA HIS A 63 -13.96 -1.73 4.75
C HIS A 63 -12.77 -2.65 4.40
N GLY A 64 -12.36 -3.51 5.35
CA GLY A 64 -11.33 -4.53 5.10
C GLY A 64 -11.75 -5.54 4.03
N LYS A 65 -13.01 -5.99 4.05
CA LYS A 65 -13.56 -6.88 3.00
C LYS A 65 -13.58 -6.21 1.63
N LEU A 66 -13.93 -4.92 1.54
CA LEU A 66 -13.92 -4.16 0.30
C LEU A 66 -12.49 -3.97 -0.22
N ALA A 67 -11.54 -3.61 0.64
CA ALA A 67 -10.13 -3.47 0.26
C ALA A 67 -9.54 -4.79 -0.27
N LEU A 68 -9.86 -5.92 0.37
CA LEU A 68 -9.50 -7.25 -0.13
C LEU A 68 -10.08 -7.56 -1.51
N LYS A 69 -11.36 -7.26 -1.73
CA LYS A 69 -12.00 -7.47 -3.04
C LYS A 69 -11.33 -6.62 -4.11
N PHE A 70 -11.03 -5.36 -3.79
CA PHE A 70 -10.31 -4.46 -4.68
C PHE A 70 -8.91 -5.00 -5.01
N LEU A 71 -8.09 -5.34 -4.02
CA LEU A 71 -6.76 -5.91 -4.26
C LEU A 71 -6.82 -7.16 -5.15
N LYS A 72 -7.74 -8.09 -4.86
CA LYS A 72 -7.94 -9.31 -5.66
C LYS A 72 -8.35 -9.02 -7.11
N TRP A 73 -9.05 -7.92 -7.35
CA TRP A 73 -9.41 -7.49 -8.69
C TRP A 73 -8.21 -6.84 -9.41
N VAL A 74 -7.46 -5.98 -8.72
CA VAL A 74 -6.29 -5.28 -9.29
C VAL A 74 -5.17 -6.27 -9.66
N VAL A 75 -4.87 -7.26 -8.81
CA VAL A 75 -3.85 -8.29 -9.07
C VAL A 75 -4.12 -9.07 -10.38
N LYS A 76 -5.37 -9.10 -10.86
CA LYS A 76 -5.74 -9.77 -12.12
C LYS A 76 -5.59 -8.90 -13.36
N GLN A 77 -5.38 -7.59 -13.20
CA GLN A 77 -5.23 -6.69 -14.33
C GLN A 77 -3.81 -6.79 -14.91
N PRO A 78 -3.65 -6.85 -16.24
CA PRO A 78 -2.33 -6.81 -16.87
C PRO A 78 -1.72 -5.40 -16.77
N GLY A 79 -0.38 -5.32 -16.79
CA GLY A 79 0.35 -4.05 -16.92
C GLY A 79 0.55 -3.26 -15.63
N LEU A 80 0.36 -3.87 -14.46
CA LEU A 80 0.71 -3.25 -13.18
C LEU A 80 2.19 -3.42 -12.88
N GLU A 81 2.86 -2.29 -12.70
CA GLU A 81 4.24 -2.27 -12.22
C GLU A 81 4.36 -2.94 -10.84
N PRO A 82 5.40 -3.76 -10.60
CA PRO A 82 5.57 -4.48 -9.34
C PRO A 82 5.62 -3.58 -8.10
N GLU A 83 6.15 -2.36 -8.23
CA GLU A 83 6.23 -1.39 -7.14
C GLU A 83 4.83 -0.87 -6.72
N HIS A 84 3.98 -0.55 -7.70
CA HIS A 84 2.59 -0.15 -7.44
C HIS A 84 1.80 -1.30 -6.84
N LEU A 85 2.04 -2.53 -7.31
CA LEU A 85 1.44 -3.72 -6.74
C LEU A 85 1.82 -3.86 -5.27
N LEU A 86 3.11 -3.78 -4.93
CA LEU A 86 3.58 -3.84 -3.55
C LEU A 86 2.94 -2.78 -2.65
N GLN A 87 2.81 -1.53 -3.14
CA GLN A 87 2.13 -0.46 -2.40
C GLN A 87 0.67 -0.81 -2.13
N LEU A 88 -0.06 -1.38 -3.09
CA LEU A 88 -1.45 -1.81 -2.92
C LEU A 88 -1.60 -2.92 -1.88
N PHE A 89 -0.69 -3.90 -1.86
CA PHE A 89 -0.64 -4.92 -0.81
C PHE A 89 -0.40 -4.28 0.57
N CYS A 90 0.51 -3.31 0.67
CA CYS A 90 0.81 -2.60 1.92
C CYS A 90 -0.40 -1.78 2.42
N ILE A 91 -1.03 -0.99 1.55
CA ILE A 91 -2.24 -0.22 1.87
C ILE A 91 -3.37 -1.15 2.33
N THR A 92 -3.60 -2.25 1.62
CA THR A 92 -4.63 -3.24 1.98
C THR A 92 -4.33 -3.85 3.35
N THR A 93 -3.06 -4.17 3.63
CA THR A 93 -2.62 -4.68 4.94
C THR A 93 -2.94 -3.69 6.05
N HIS A 94 -2.60 -2.41 5.89
CA HIS A 94 -2.89 -1.37 6.88
C HIS A 94 -4.40 -1.24 7.17
N ILE A 95 -5.22 -1.26 6.12
CA ILE A 95 -6.69 -1.23 6.24
C ILE A 95 -7.19 -2.43 7.06
N LEU A 96 -6.68 -3.63 6.76
CA LEU A 96 -7.08 -4.86 7.46
C LEU A 96 -6.68 -4.85 8.94
N VAL A 97 -5.47 -4.38 9.25
CA VAL A 97 -4.99 -4.24 10.63
C VAL A 97 -5.87 -3.25 11.40
N ARG A 98 -6.20 -2.10 10.81
CA ARG A 98 -7.12 -1.12 11.41
C ARG A 98 -8.53 -1.66 11.60
N ALA A 99 -8.96 -2.54 10.69
CA ALA A 99 -10.24 -3.26 10.78
C ALA A 99 -10.20 -4.49 11.71
N ARG A 100 -9.05 -4.76 12.36
CA ARG A 100 -8.78 -5.96 13.19
C ARG A 100 -8.98 -7.29 12.47
N MET A 101 -8.84 -7.28 11.15
CA MET A 101 -8.87 -8.47 10.30
C MET A 101 -7.45 -9.02 10.16
N TYR A 102 -6.91 -9.56 11.26
CA TYR A 102 -5.50 -9.96 11.33
C TYR A 102 -5.17 -11.21 10.51
N ASP A 103 -6.10 -12.14 10.33
CA ASP A 103 -5.84 -13.33 9.53
C ASP A 103 -5.71 -13.00 8.04
N PRO A 104 -6.62 -12.22 7.42
CA PRO A 104 -6.39 -11.74 6.06
C PRO A 104 -5.12 -10.89 5.91
N ALA A 105 -4.82 -10.02 6.88
CA ALA A 105 -3.58 -9.23 6.85
C ALA A 105 -2.33 -10.13 6.83
N ARG A 106 -2.33 -11.20 7.63
CA ARG A 106 -1.27 -12.20 7.65
C ARG A 106 -1.13 -12.90 6.30
N HIS A 107 -2.23 -13.27 5.66
CA HIS A 107 -2.19 -13.91 4.33
C HIS A 107 -1.55 -13.01 3.28
N ILE A 108 -1.94 -11.74 3.22
CA ILE A 108 -1.34 -10.76 2.29
C ILE A 108 0.16 -10.59 2.54
N LEU A 109 0.57 -10.46 3.81
CA LEU A 109 1.99 -10.33 4.16
C LEU A 109 2.78 -11.61 3.85
N LYS A 110 2.16 -12.78 3.98
CA LYS A 110 2.76 -14.06 3.56
C LYS A 110 2.97 -14.09 2.04
N GLU A 111 1.96 -13.69 1.26
CA GLU A 111 2.09 -13.57 -0.20
C GLU A 111 3.24 -12.62 -0.56
N LEU A 112 3.30 -11.43 0.05
CA LEU A 112 4.40 -10.48 -0.15
C LEU A 112 5.79 -11.06 0.16
N SER A 113 5.87 -11.86 1.23
CA SER A 113 7.13 -12.49 1.67
C SER A 113 7.56 -13.57 0.68
N SER A 114 6.61 -14.27 0.06
CA SER A 114 6.88 -15.31 -0.96
C SER A 114 7.26 -14.76 -2.33
N MET A 115 7.04 -13.47 -2.61
CA MET A 115 7.39 -12.81 -3.88
C MET A 115 8.91 -12.54 -4.04
N GLY A 116 9.76 -13.03 -3.14
CA GLY A 116 11.22 -12.86 -3.23
C GLY A 116 11.72 -11.45 -2.89
N ASN A 117 10.86 -10.59 -2.33
CA ASN A 117 11.23 -9.26 -1.91
C ASN A 117 12.14 -9.30 -0.67
N LYS A 118 13.18 -8.45 -0.66
CA LYS A 118 14.01 -8.26 0.54
C LYS A 118 13.13 -7.77 1.70
N PRO A 119 13.33 -8.24 2.95
CA PRO A 119 12.52 -7.82 4.09
C PRO A 119 12.59 -6.31 4.36
N SER A 120 13.75 -5.69 4.13
CA SER A 120 13.92 -4.24 4.23
C SER A 120 13.08 -3.47 3.21
N PHE A 121 12.90 -4.02 2.01
CA PHE A 121 12.08 -3.42 0.97
C PHE A 121 10.59 -3.49 1.32
N VAL A 122 10.13 -4.65 1.80
CA VAL A 122 8.75 -4.82 2.30
C VAL A 122 8.49 -3.89 3.49
N PHE A 123 9.42 -3.83 4.45
CA PHE A 123 9.32 -2.92 5.60
C PHE A 123 9.26 -1.46 5.15
N GLY A 124 10.14 -1.06 4.23
CA GLY A 124 10.16 0.30 3.67
C GLY A 124 8.83 0.67 3.02
N SER A 125 8.25 -0.22 2.21
CA SER A 125 6.95 0.02 1.56
C SER A 125 5.78 0.09 2.57
N LEU A 126 5.82 -0.74 3.62
CA LEU A 126 4.87 -0.61 4.73
C LEU A 126 5.04 0.72 5.46
N MET A 127 6.28 1.18 5.64
CA MET A 127 6.58 2.44 6.32
C MET A 127 6.14 3.66 5.50
N THR A 128 6.41 3.69 4.19
CA THR A 128 5.98 4.79 3.31
C THR A 128 4.46 4.95 3.29
N THR A 129 3.73 3.84 3.36
CA THR A 129 2.26 3.83 3.37
C THR A 129 1.64 3.93 4.78
N TYR A 130 2.45 3.86 5.84
CA TYR A 130 1.99 3.78 7.24
C TYR A 130 1.19 5.01 7.67
N ARG A 131 1.73 6.22 7.44
CA ARG A 131 1.09 7.48 7.82
C ARG A 131 -0.13 7.78 6.97
N LEU A 132 -0.04 7.52 5.66
CA LEU A 132 -1.15 7.68 4.71
C LEU A 132 -2.39 6.88 5.14
N CYS A 133 -2.18 5.69 5.70
CA CYS A 133 -3.28 4.83 6.14
C CYS A 133 -3.70 5.07 7.59
N ASN A 134 -3.02 5.97 8.32
CA ASN A 134 -3.11 6.12 9.78
C ASN A 134 -3.07 4.74 10.48
N SER A 135 -2.04 3.96 10.13
CA SER A 135 -1.96 2.55 10.49
C SER A 135 -1.60 2.31 11.96
N ASN A 136 -1.63 1.04 12.37
CA ASN A 136 -1.28 0.59 13.71
C ASN A 136 0.08 -0.15 13.69
N PRO A 137 0.98 0.04 14.67
CA PRO A 137 2.28 -0.64 14.72
C PRO A 137 2.18 -2.18 14.69
N ALA A 138 1.04 -2.75 15.06
CA ALA A 138 0.76 -4.18 14.98
C ALA A 138 0.97 -4.77 13.57
N VAL A 139 0.98 -3.97 12.51
CA VAL A 139 1.34 -4.43 11.17
C VAL A 139 2.76 -5.03 11.12
N PHE A 140 3.71 -4.41 11.81
CA PHE A 140 5.10 -4.88 11.86
C PHE A 140 5.24 -6.13 12.74
N ASP A 141 4.50 -6.21 13.84
CA ASP A 141 4.37 -7.44 14.66
C ASP A 141 3.82 -8.61 13.84
N ILE A 142 2.85 -8.37 12.95
CA ILE A 142 2.32 -9.41 12.07
C ILE A 142 3.39 -9.81 11.05
N LEU A 143 4.12 -8.85 10.47
CA LEU A 143 5.20 -9.12 9.52
C LEU A 143 6.31 -9.99 10.12
N ILE A 144 6.81 -9.67 11.31
CA ILE A 144 7.80 -10.51 12.02
C ILE A 144 7.27 -11.93 12.18
N ARG A 145 6.02 -12.07 12.66
CA ARG A 145 5.40 -13.37 12.87
C ARG A 145 5.10 -14.14 11.59
N VAL A 146 5.01 -13.47 10.44
CA VAL A 146 4.94 -14.13 9.13
C VAL A 146 6.29 -14.73 8.82
N TYR A 147 7.37 -13.95 8.85
CA TYR A 147 8.73 -14.45 8.60
C TYR A 147 9.11 -15.62 9.53
N LEU A 148 8.78 -15.54 10.82
CA LEU A 148 9.02 -16.65 11.76
C LEU A 148 8.28 -17.94 11.37
N ARG A 149 7.03 -17.85 10.90
CA ARG A 149 6.24 -19.03 10.49
C ARG A 149 6.74 -19.65 9.20
N GLU A 150 7.28 -18.84 8.30
CA GLU A 150 7.90 -19.32 7.06
C GLU A 150 9.34 -19.81 7.28
N GLY A 151 9.83 -19.89 8.54
CA GLY A 151 11.19 -20.34 8.86
C GLY A 151 12.29 -19.31 8.55
N MET A 152 11.91 -18.09 8.17
CA MET A 152 12.82 -17.02 7.75
C MET A 152 13.31 -16.22 8.97
N ILE A 153 14.01 -16.87 9.90
CA ILE A 153 14.41 -16.28 11.19
C ILE A 153 15.30 -15.04 10.98
N GLN A 154 16.26 -15.10 10.07
CA GLN A 154 17.15 -13.97 9.78
C GLN A 154 16.41 -12.75 9.24
N ASP A 155 15.38 -12.96 8.43
CA ASP A 155 14.57 -11.86 7.90
C ASP A 155 13.66 -11.26 8.99
N SER A 156 13.15 -12.09 9.90
CA SER A 156 12.42 -11.60 11.09
C SER A 156 13.30 -10.71 11.98
N LEU A 157 14.58 -11.06 12.17
CA LEU A 157 15.55 -10.25 12.92
C LEU A 157 15.85 -8.92 12.25
N LYS A 158 15.93 -8.90 10.91
CA LYS A 158 16.08 -7.64 10.15
C LYS A 158 14.88 -6.71 10.38
N ILE A 159 13.65 -7.24 10.33
CA ILE A 159 12.44 -6.44 10.62
C ILE A 159 12.46 -5.93 12.07
N PHE A 160 12.82 -6.75 13.04
CA PHE A 160 12.96 -6.34 14.44
C PHE A 160 13.93 -5.16 14.61
N ARG A 161 15.12 -5.23 14.00
CA ARG A 161 16.10 -4.14 14.04
C ARG A 161 15.56 -2.87 13.38
N LEU A 162 14.89 -3.00 12.23
CA LEU A 162 14.26 -1.89 11.53
C LEU A 162 13.16 -1.24 12.39
N MET A 163 12.35 -2.00 13.11
CA MET A 163 11.37 -1.42 14.05
C MET A 163 12.04 -0.50 15.08
N GLY A 164 13.14 -0.95 15.68
CA GLY A 164 13.91 -0.15 16.65
C GLY A 164 14.45 1.15 16.04
N LEU A 165 14.97 1.11 14.81
CA LEU A 165 15.46 2.31 14.10
C LEU A 165 14.35 3.35 13.84
N TYR A 166 13.11 2.90 13.67
CA TYR A 166 11.94 3.77 13.45
C TYR A 166 11.15 4.01 14.75
N ALA A 167 11.75 3.75 15.92
CA ALA A 167 11.15 3.95 17.24
C ALA A 167 9.83 3.18 17.48
N PHE A 168 9.66 2.04 16.81
CA PHE A 168 8.59 1.09 17.09
C PHE A 168 9.10 -0.03 17.99
N ASN A 169 8.31 -0.38 19.01
CA ASN A 169 8.60 -1.51 19.88
C ASN A 169 7.74 -2.70 19.49
N PRO A 170 8.32 -3.86 19.16
CA PRO A 170 7.56 -5.09 18.97
C PRO A 170 6.88 -5.50 20.27
N SER A 171 5.73 -6.17 20.17
CA SER A 171 5.03 -6.64 21.36
C SER A 171 5.79 -7.76 22.07
N VAL A 172 5.58 -7.90 23.37
CA VAL A 172 6.14 -9.00 24.19
C VAL A 172 5.82 -10.36 23.56
N TYR A 173 4.61 -10.51 23.00
CA TYR A 173 4.22 -11.71 22.27
C TYR A 173 5.14 -11.99 21.06
N THR A 174 5.43 -10.96 20.26
CA THR A 174 6.35 -11.07 19.12
C THR A 174 7.77 -11.42 19.59
N CYS A 175 8.27 -10.76 20.64
CA CYS A 175 9.59 -11.05 21.22
C CYS A 175 9.69 -12.50 21.70
N ASN A 176 8.69 -12.98 22.43
CA ASN A 176 8.64 -14.37 22.92
C ASN A 176 8.62 -15.36 21.75
N ALA A 177 7.87 -15.06 20.69
CA ALA A 177 7.85 -15.89 19.49
C ALA A 177 9.22 -15.93 18.80
N MET A 178 9.93 -14.80 18.71
CA MET A 178 11.27 -14.75 18.14
C MET A 178 12.26 -15.57 18.95
N LEU A 179 12.30 -15.39 20.28
CA LEU A 179 13.17 -16.16 21.17
C LEU A 179 12.90 -17.65 21.06
N GLY A 180 11.62 -18.05 21.07
CA GLY A 180 11.23 -19.44 20.90
C GLY A 180 11.64 -20.04 19.55
N SER A 181 11.59 -19.26 18.47
CA SER A 181 12.07 -19.69 17.15
C SER A 181 13.59 -19.82 17.10
N ILE A 182 14.33 -18.89 17.72
CA ILE A 182 15.80 -18.91 17.75
C ILE A 182 16.33 -20.11 18.54
N VAL A 183 15.77 -20.37 19.73
CA VAL A 183 16.17 -21.53 20.54
C VAL A 183 15.89 -22.84 19.81
N LYS A 184 14.77 -22.95 19.10
CA LYS A 184 14.44 -24.16 18.31
C LYS A 184 15.33 -24.37 17.10
N SER A 185 15.85 -23.29 16.49
CA SER A 185 16.84 -23.43 15.43
C SER A 185 18.21 -23.83 15.98
N ASP A 186 18.56 -23.40 17.20
CA ASP A 186 19.82 -23.69 17.89
C ASP A 186 19.88 -25.13 18.42
N ASP A 187 18.75 -25.73 18.77
CA ASP A 187 18.66 -27.16 19.17
C ASP A 187 18.94 -28.13 17.99
N GLY A 188 19.03 -27.61 16.76
CA GLY A 188 19.50 -28.33 15.56
C GLY A 188 20.90 -27.95 15.10
N ASP A 189 21.48 -26.86 15.61
CA ASP A 189 22.81 -26.36 15.29
C ASP A 189 23.41 -25.74 16.55
N VAL A 190 24.08 -26.57 17.36
CA VAL A 190 25.01 -26.09 18.38
C VAL A 190 26.16 -25.40 17.67
N ALA A 191 26.07 -24.08 17.46
CA ALA A 191 27.20 -23.15 17.41
C ALA A 191 26.75 -21.74 17.04
N VAL A 192 27.50 -20.78 17.58
CA VAL A 192 27.59 -19.38 17.16
C VAL A 192 26.62 -18.42 17.86
N TRP A 193 26.64 -18.46 19.20
CA TRP A 193 26.68 -17.21 19.97
C TRP A 193 28.15 -16.89 20.25
N SER A 194 28.80 -16.17 19.34
CA SER A 194 30.08 -15.51 19.61
C SER A 194 29.86 -14.01 19.53
N PHE A 195 29.81 -13.42 20.74
CA PHE A 195 29.98 -12.03 21.18
C PHE A 195 29.66 -10.88 20.22
#